data_AF-A0A347UAC0-F1
#
_entry.id   AF-A0A347UAC0-F1
#
_cell.length_a   1.000
_cell.length_b   1.000
_cell.length_c   1.000
_cell.angle_alpha   90.00
_cell.angle_beta   90.00
_cell.angle_gamma   90.00
#
_symmetry.space_group_name_H-M   'P 1'
#
loop_
_entity.id
_entity.type
_entity.pdbx_description
1 polymer ?
#
loop_
_entity_poly.entity_id
_entity_poly.type
_entity_poly.pdbx_seq_one_letter_code
_entity_poly.pdbx_strand_id
1 'polypeptide(L)' 'MEKKEFKKIIKEIGFSSQGKFAEEIGVKASTFTTYKVIPSHIRRITKLALLAKKSGVPLEEIRNSLKVD' A
#
# COMPACT_ATOMS: atom_id res chain seq x y z
N MET A 1 3.84 11.15 3.64
CA MET A 1 4.68 9.99 4.03
C MET A 1 5.90 10.04 3.16
N GLU A 2 7.09 9.87 3.72
CA GLU A 2 8.27 9.78 2.86
C GLU A 2 8.25 8.47 2.07
N LYS A 3 8.82 8.49 0.86
CA LYS A 3 8.88 7.30 0.00
C LYS A 3 9.63 6.13 0.65
N LYS A 4 10.66 6.43 1.45
CA LYS A 4 11.45 5.45 2.20
C LYS A 4 10.61 4.76 3.29
N GLU A 5 9.85 5.54 4.05
CA GLU A 5 8.90 5.06 5.05
C GLU A 5 7.83 4.17 4.40
N PHE A 6 7.22 4.66 3.31
CA PHE A 6 6.21 3.92 2.56
C PHE A 6 6.73 2.57 2.06
N LYS A 7 7.95 2.52 1.50
CA LYS A 7 8.59 1.27 1.03
C LYS A 7 8.76 0.23 2.14
N LYS A 8 9.05 0.66 3.38
CA LYS A 8 9.17 -0.25 4.52
C LYS A 8 7.80 -0.83 4.88
N ILE A 9 6.78 0.03 4.97
CA ILE A 9 5.44 -0.39 5.37
C ILE A 9 4.82 -1.39 4.39
N ILE A 10 4.93 -1.17 3.09
CA ILE A 10 4.37 -2.13 2.11
C ILE A 10 5.03 -3.51 2.20
N LYS A 11 6.33 -3.57 2.53
CA LYS A 11 7.06 -4.82 2.72
C LYS A 11 6.61 -5.52 3.99
N GLU A 12 6.36 -4.76 5.05
CA GLU A 12 5.81 -5.26 6.32
C GLU A 12 4.40 -5.84 6.14
N ILE A 13 3.57 -5.22 5.30
CA ILE A 13 2.24 -5.75 4.97
C ILE A 13 2.36 -7.08 4.18
N GLY A 14 3.38 -7.20 3.32
CA GLY A 14 3.65 -8.41 2.53
C GLY A 14 3.62 -8.18 1.01
N PHE A 15 3.68 -6.93 0.56
CA PHE A 15 3.82 -6.60 -0.86
C PHE A 15 5.28 -6.62 -1.28
N SER A 16 5.56 -7.21 -2.45
CA SER A 16 6.91 -7.34 -3.00
C SER A 16 7.47 -6.01 -3.52
N SER A 17 6.61 -5.09 -3.96
CA SER A 17 7.01 -3.78 -4.51
C SER A 17 5.94 -2.71 -4.34
N GLN A 18 6.36 -1.44 -4.47
CA GLN A 18 5.44 -0.29 -4.49
C GLN A 18 4.46 -0.38 -5.66
N GLY A 19 4.92 -0.86 -6.82
CA GLY A 19 4.07 -1.05 -7.99
C GLY A 19 2.97 -2.08 -7.76
N LYS A 20 3.29 -3.20 -7.10
CA LYS A 20 2.28 -4.22 -6.77
C LYS A 20 1.23 -3.70 -5.80
N PHE A 21 1.64 -2.92 -4.79
CA PHE A 21 0.68 -2.25 -3.91
C PHE A 21 -0.19 -1.23 -4.69
N ALA A 22 0.42 -0.48 -5.61
CA ALA A 22 -0.28 0.51 -6.42
C ALA A 22 -1.38 -0.13 -7.29
N GLU A 23 -1.05 -1.23 -7.97
CA GLU A 23 -1.98 -2.02 -8.79
C GLU A 23 -3.21 -2.45 -7.97
N GLU A 24 -2.99 -2.94 -6.75
CA GLU A 24 -4.06 -3.43 -5.88
C GLU A 24 -5.01 -2.31 -5.41
N ILE A 25 -4.53 -1.07 -5.30
CA ILE A 25 -5.36 0.09 -4.91
C ILE A 25 -5.91 0.87 -6.13
N GLY A 26 -5.79 0.32 -7.34
CA GLY A 26 -6.27 0.96 -8.57
C GLY A 26 -5.44 2.16 -9.05
N VAL A 27 -4.18 2.27 -8.61
CA VAL A 27 -3.28 3.37 -9.01
C VAL A 27 -2.18 2.84 -9.92
N LYS A 28 -1.92 3.52 -11.04
CA LYS A 28 -0.80 3.14 -11.93
C LYS A 28 0.53 3.15 -11.17
N ALA A 29 1.33 2.09 -11.31
CA ALA A 29 2.63 1.98 -10.66
C ALA A 29 3.60 3.14 -11.02
N SER A 30 3.51 3.67 -12.24
CA SER A 30 4.27 4.85 -12.69
C SER A 30 3.94 6.11 -11.90
N THR A 31 2.74 6.21 -11.32
CA THR A 31 2.33 7.35 -10.50
C THR A 31 3.11 7.38 -9.16
N PHE A 32 3.50 6.22 -8.63
CA PHE A 32 4.31 6.15 -7.40
C PHE A 32 5.79 6.46 -7.62
N THR A 33 6.30 6.30 -8.84
CA THR A 33 7.71 6.60 -9.13
C THR A 33 7.96 8.11 -9.12
N THR A 34 6.97 8.91 -9.51
CA THR A 34 7.04 10.39 -9.57
C THR A 34 6.82 11.08 -8.22
N TYR A 35 6.14 10.44 -7.27
CA TYR A 35 5.89 11.02 -5.95
C TYR A 35 7.18 11.15 -5.12
N LYS A 36 7.56 12.41 -4.81
CA LYS A 36 8.53 12.71 -3.75
C LYS A 36 7.94 12.43 -2.36
N VAL A 37 6.66 12.76 -2.18
CA VAL A 37 5.89 12.53 -0.95
C VAL A 37 4.61 11.80 -1.33
N ILE A 38 4.28 10.72 -0.60
CA ILE A 38 3.07 9.95 -0.86
C ILE A 38 1.83 10.77 -0.49
N PRO A 39 0.85 10.91 -1.40
CA PRO A 39 -0.42 11.60 -1.15
C PRO A 39 -1.16 11.10 0.09
N SER A 40 -1.97 11.98 0.69
CA SER A 40 -2.70 11.72 1.94
C SER A 40 -3.66 10.53 1.87
N HIS A 41 -4.39 10.39 0.76
CA HIS A 41 -5.35 9.29 0.55
C HIS A 41 -4.62 7.93 0.51
N ILE A 42 -3.54 7.81 -0.26
CA ILE A 42 -2.70 6.61 -0.30
C ILE A 42 -2.13 6.31 1.09
N ARG A 43 -1.62 7.34 1.77
CA ARG A 43 -1.08 7.21 3.13
C ARG A 43 -2.11 6.60 4.09
N ARG A 44 -3.38 7.01 3.99
CA ARG A 44 -4.47 6.50 4.83
C ARG A 44 -4.72 5.02 4.53
N ILE A 45 -4.84 4.65 3.26
CA ILE A 45 -5.03 3.26 2.82
C ILE A 45 -3.87 2.38 3.31
N THR A 46 -2.62 2.82 3.13
CA THR A 46 -1.45 2.08 3.59
C THR A 46 -1.43 1.87 5.10
N LYS A 47 -1.81 2.88 5.89
CA LYS A 47 -1.90 2.74 7.35
C LYS A 47 -3.00 1.77 7.78
N LEU A 48 -4.14 1.76 7.09
CA LEU A 48 -5.22 0.80 7.35
C LEU A 48 -4.79 -0.63 7.01
N ALA A 49 -4.14 -0.84 5.88
CA ALA A 49 -3.60 -2.15 5.50
C ALA A 49 -2.53 -2.63 6.51
N LEU A 50 -1.68 -1.72 7.01
CA LEU A 50 -0.72 -2.04 8.07
C LEU A 50 -1.42 -2.43 9.38
N LEU A 51 -2.47 -1.71 9.77
CA LEU A 51 -3.24 -2.02 10.96
C LEU A 51 -3.89 -3.41 10.84
N ALA A 52 -4.54 -3.70 9.72
CA ALA A 52 -5.15 -5.01 9.45
C ALA A 52 -4.11 -6.14 9.56
N LYS A 53 -2.92 -5.95 8.96
CA LYS A 53 -1.82 -6.91 9.08
C LYS A 53 -1.42 -7.15 10.54
N LYS A 54 -1.29 -6.08 11.34
CA LYS A 54 -0.93 -6.16 12.76
C LYS A 54 -2.03 -6.79 13.62
N SER A 55 -3.28 -6.67 13.20
CA SER A 55 -4.43 -7.34 13.81
C SER A 55 -4.56 -8.81 13.41
N GLY A 56 -3.65 -9.35 12.60
CA GLY A 56 -3.64 -10.76 12.20
C GLY A 56 -4.45 -11.07 10.95
N VAL A 57 -4.99 -10.06 10.24
CA VAL A 57 -5.73 -10.27 9.00
C VAL A 57 -4.80 -10.85 7.93
N PRO A 58 -5.18 -11.95 7.24
CA PRO A 58 -4.42 -12.52 6.14
C PRO A 58 -4.19 -11.51 5.02
N LEU A 59 -3.03 -11.62 4.34
CA LEU A 59 -2.69 -10.73 3.24
C LEU A 59 -3.71 -10.81 2.08
N GLU A 60 -4.29 -11.97 1.84
CA GLU A 60 -5.30 -12.16 0.80
C GLU A 60 -6.59 -11.36 1.08
N GLU A 61 -7.07 -11.35 2.32
CA GLU A 61 -8.21 -10.53 2.72
C GLU A 61 -7.91 -9.03 2.60
N ILE A 62 -6.69 -8.61 2.97
CA ILE A 62 -6.23 -7.24 2.78
C ILE A 62 -6.24 -6.89 1.28
N ARG A 63 -5.72 -7.75 0.40
CA ARG A 63 -5.72 -7.52 -1.06
C ARG A 63 -7.12 -7.40 -1.62
N ASN A 64 -8.01 -8.34 -1.26
CA ASN A 64 -9.39 -8.32 -1.71
C ASN A 64 -10.13 -7.05 -1.28
N SER A 65 -9.80 -6.52 -0.10
CA SER A 65 -10.39 -5.26 0.40
C SER A 65 -9.81 -3.99 -0.24
N LEU A 66 -8.62 -4.08 -0.84
CA LEU A 66 -7.95 -2.96 -1.50
C LEU A 66 -8.35 -2.82 -2.98
N LYS A 67 -8.74 -3.93 -3.61
CA LYS A 67 -9.20 -3.96 -5.00
C LYS A 67 -10.41 -3.06 -5.17
N VAL A 68 -10.31 -2.17 -6.14
CA VAL A 68 -11.42 -1.35 -6.61
C VAL A 68 -12.00 -2.09 -7.82
N ASP A 69 -13.28 -2.47 -7.75
CA ASP A 69 -14.05 -3.01 -8.89
C ASP A 69 -14.13 -1.99 -10.04
#